data_AF-A0A436WU97-F1
#
_entry.id   AF-A0A436WU97-F1
#
_cell.length_a   1.000
_cell.length_b   1.000
_cell.length_c   1.000
_cell.angle_alpha   90.00
_cell.angle_beta   90.00
_cell.angle_gamma   90.00
#
_symmetry.space_group_name_H-M   'P 1'
#
loop_
_entity.id
_entity.type
_entity.pdbx_description
1 polymer ?
#
loop_
_entity_poly.entity_id
_entity_poly.type
_entity_poly.pdbx_seq_one_letter_code
_entity_poly.pdbx_strand_id
1 'polypeptide(L)'
;MAREQFIDKVFRGSTLRIIEKANEIIAEYQAMGYSLTLRQLYYQFVARALIPNKQSEYKRLGDIVNNARLAGLTDWSAIEDRTRNVRSSPMWSSPQSILDAVAEQYKENPWEDQRYAPE
;
A
#
# COMPACT_ATOMS: atom_id res chain seq x y z
N MET A 1 0.01 -14.70 -11.26
CA MET A 1 0.27 -14.69 -9.81
C MET A 1 1.37 -15.67 -9.54
N ALA A 2 2.49 -15.21 -8.99
CA ALA A 2 3.70 -16.00 -8.83
C ALA A 2 4.18 -15.86 -7.39
N ARG A 3 4.15 -16.98 -6.66
CA ARG A 3 4.87 -17.10 -5.41
C ARG A 3 6.32 -17.39 -5.77
N GLU A 4 7.17 -16.41 -5.56
CA GLU A 4 8.60 -16.53 -5.79
C GLU A 4 9.31 -16.46 -4.43
N GLN A 5 10.16 -17.44 -4.19
CA GLN A 5 10.96 -17.52 -2.98
C GLN A 5 12.36 -16.94 -3.26
N PHE A 6 12.70 -15.89 -2.52
CA PHE A 6 14.00 -15.21 -2.58
C PHE A 6 14.86 -15.50 -1.35
N ILE A 7 14.24 -15.89 -0.23
CA ILE A 7 14.94 -16.24 1.01
C ILE A 7 14.44 -17.57 1.55
N ASP A 8 15.33 -18.32 2.19
CA ASP A 8 14.93 -19.39 3.10
C ASP A 8 14.76 -18.81 4.51
N LYS A 9 13.57 -18.98 5.08
CA LYS A 9 13.22 -18.41 6.38
C LYS A 9 12.27 -19.33 7.13
N VAL A 10 12.69 -19.73 8.32
CA VAL A 10 11.85 -20.51 9.24
C VAL A 10 10.96 -19.57 10.04
N PHE A 11 9.65 -19.82 9.99
CA PHE A 11 8.64 -19.08 10.74
C PHE A 11 8.20 -19.88 11.96
N ARG A 12 7.92 -19.17 13.06
CA ARG A 12 7.24 -19.77 14.22
C ARG A 12 5.80 -20.12 13.83
N GLY A 13 5.24 -21.17 14.44
CA GLY A 13 3.86 -21.60 14.14
C GLY A 13 2.80 -20.50 14.35
N SER A 14 3.01 -19.60 15.32
CA SER A 14 2.13 -18.44 15.50
C SER A 14 2.18 -17.44 14.33
N THR A 15 3.35 -17.27 13.72
CA THR A 15 3.53 -16.42 12.54
C THR A 15 2.93 -17.06 11.29
N LEU A 16 3.10 -18.39 11.12
CA LEU A 16 2.48 -19.12 10.01
C LEU A 16 0.96 -18.97 10.00
N ARG A 17 0.31 -19.08 11.16
CA ARG A 17 -1.14 -18.83 11.28
C ARG A 17 -1.55 -17.42 10.85
N ILE A 18 -0.73 -16.41 11.13
CA ILE A 18 -0.99 -15.04 10.68
C ILE A 18 -0.87 -14.94 9.15
N ILE A 19 0.14 -15.58 8.56
CA ILE A 19 0.35 -15.61 7.10
C ILE A 19 -0.82 -16.32 6.41
N GLU A 20 -1.26 -17.45 6.94
CA GLU A 20 -2.43 -18.20 6.45
C GLU A 20 -3.69 -17.34 6.48
N LYS A 21 -4.00 -16.72 7.63
CA LYS A 21 -5.17 -15.82 7.73
C LYS A 21 -5.05 -14.61 6.80
N ALA A 22 -3.86 -14.07 6.61
CA ALA A 22 -3.65 -12.97 5.66
C ALA A 22 -3.97 -13.41 4.23
N ASN A 23 -3.46 -14.57 3.80
CA ASN A 23 -3.72 -15.12 2.48
C ASN A 23 -5.21 -15.44 2.26
N GLU A 24 -5.92 -15.95 3.27
CA GLU A 24 -7.37 -16.16 3.21
C GLU A 24 -8.13 -14.85 3.01
N ILE A 25 -7.87 -13.84 3.84
CA ILE A 25 -8.49 -12.51 3.71
C ILE A 25 -8.22 -11.94 2.32
N ILE A 26 -6.98 -12.02 1.84
CA ILE A 26 -6.63 -11.52 0.51
C ILE A 26 -7.41 -12.26 -0.57
N ALA A 27 -7.48 -13.59 -0.51
CA ALA A 27 -8.20 -14.39 -1.49
C ALA A 27 -9.71 -14.08 -1.51
N GLU A 28 -10.32 -13.84 -0.35
CA GLU A 28 -11.73 -13.41 -0.24
C GLU A 28 -11.98 -12.11 -1.01
N TYR A 29 -11.13 -11.09 -0.81
CA TYR A 29 -11.28 -9.80 -1.51
C TYR A 29 -10.93 -9.89 -2.99
N GLN A 30 -9.91 -10.68 -3.36
CA GLN A 30 -9.57 -10.92 -4.75
C GLN A 30 -10.71 -11.62 -5.51
N ALA A 31 -11.42 -12.56 -4.87
CA ALA A 31 -12.59 -13.21 -5.45
C ALA A 31 -13.74 -12.23 -5.72
N MET A 32 -13.79 -11.10 -4.99
CA MET A 32 -14.73 -10.00 -5.22
C MET A 32 -14.21 -8.96 -6.23
N GLY A 33 -13.03 -9.17 -6.81
CA GLY A 33 -12.39 -8.25 -7.75
C GLY A 33 -11.66 -7.07 -7.08
N TYR A 34 -11.39 -7.14 -5.77
CA TYR A 34 -10.67 -6.10 -5.04
C TYR A 34 -9.23 -6.51 -4.70
N SER A 35 -8.27 -5.62 -4.95
CA SER A 35 -6.94 -5.68 -4.33
C SER A 35 -6.95 -4.97 -2.98
N LEU A 36 -6.14 -5.43 -2.03
CA LEU A 36 -5.97 -4.78 -0.73
C LEU A 36 -4.63 -4.06 -0.65
N THR A 37 -4.58 -2.96 0.09
CA THR A 37 -3.34 -2.38 0.63
C THR A 37 -2.98 -3.01 1.97
N LEU A 38 -1.72 -2.84 2.43
CA LEU A 38 -1.30 -3.36 3.75
C LEU A 38 -2.14 -2.77 4.88
N ARG A 39 -2.53 -1.50 4.78
CA ARG A 39 -3.38 -0.82 5.76
C ARG A 39 -4.80 -1.40 5.76
N GLN A 40 -5.36 -1.69 4.59
CA GLN A 40 -6.67 -2.34 4.50
C GLN A 40 -6.63 -3.75 5.08
N LEU A 41 -5.59 -4.53 4.77
CA LEU A 41 -5.39 -5.86 5.37
C LEU A 41 -5.32 -5.77 6.90
N TYR A 42 -4.56 -4.81 7.45
CA TYR A 42 -4.52 -4.56 8.89
C TYR A 42 -5.91 -4.30 9.48
N TYR A 43 -6.73 -3.47 8.83
CA TYR A 43 -8.09 -3.23 9.31
C TYR A 43 -8.98 -4.46 9.24
N GLN A 44 -8.79 -5.35 8.27
CA GLN A 44 -9.49 -6.65 8.26
C GLN A 44 -9.13 -7.50 9.48
N PHE A 45 -7.85 -7.52 9.87
CA PHE A 45 -7.43 -8.24 11.08
C PHE A 45 -8.02 -7.63 12.36
N VAL A 46 -8.07 -6.31 12.46
CA VAL A 46 -8.67 -5.62 13.62
C VAL A 46 -10.18 -5.86 13.67
N ALA A 47 -10.89 -5.71 12.55
CA ALA A 47 -12.34 -5.91 12.48
C ALA A 47 -12.77 -7.35 12.81
N ARG A 48 -11.91 -8.34 12.50
CA ARG A 48 -12.10 -9.76 12.84
C ARG A 48 -11.58 -10.13 14.24
N ALA A 49 -11.17 -9.16 15.05
CA ALA A 49 -10.58 -9.35 16.38
C ALA A 49 -9.35 -10.29 16.40
N LEU A 50 -8.61 -10.39 15.29
CA LEU A 50 -7.40 -11.21 15.17
C LEU A 50 -6.17 -10.54 15.80
N ILE A 51 -6.12 -9.20 15.77
CA ILE A 51 -5.10 -8.37 16.42
C ILE A 51 -5.75 -7.13 17.04
N PRO A 52 -5.19 -6.57 18.13
CA PRO A 52 -5.66 -5.29 18.66
C PRO A 52 -5.31 -4.13 17.73
N ASN A 53 -6.12 -3.07 17.77
CA ASN A 53 -5.85 -1.83 17.03
C ASN A 53 -4.69 -1.05 17.68
N LYS A 54 -3.45 -1.41 17.36
CA LYS A 54 -2.23 -0.79 17.88
C LYS A 54 -1.19 -0.62 16.78
N GLN A 55 -0.47 0.50 16.81
CA GLN A 55 0.61 0.78 15.85
C GLN A 55 1.70 -0.31 15.85
N SER A 56 1.98 -0.92 17.01
CA SER A 56 2.90 -2.05 17.13
C SER A 56 2.44 -3.27 16.32
N GLU A 57 1.14 -3.57 16.31
CA GLU A 57 0.58 -4.67 15.53
C GLU A 57 0.56 -4.36 14.03
N TYR A 58 0.33 -3.10 13.66
CA TYR A 58 0.47 -2.67 12.27
C TYR A 58 1.88 -2.93 11.74
N LYS A 59 2.90 -2.49 12.48
CA LYS A 59 4.31 -2.72 12.11
C LYS A 59 4.63 -4.21 12.05
N ARG A 60 4.21 -4.97 13.07
CA ARG A 60 4.40 -6.42 13.13
C ARG A 60 3.75 -7.16 11.97
N LEU A 61 2.53 -6.81 11.60
CA LEU A 61 1.84 -7.41 10.45
C LEU A 61 2.56 -7.07 9.14
N GLY A 62 3.00 -5.82 8.98
CA GLY A 62 3.83 -5.41 7.84
C GLY A 62 5.10 -6.23 7.70
N ASP A 63 5.84 -6.43 8.80
CA ASP A 63 7.06 -7.23 8.81
C ASP A 63 6.77 -8.71 8.47
N ILE A 64 5.69 -9.28 9.00
CA ILE A 64 5.28 -10.66 8.72
C ILE A 64 4.95 -10.84 7.23
N VAL A 65 4.11 -9.96 6.68
CA VAL A 65 3.70 -10.01 5.27
C VAL A 65 4.91 -9.83 4.34
N ASN A 66 5.82 -8.90 4.65
CA ASN A 66 7.03 -8.69 3.86
C ASN A 66 7.92 -9.95 3.85
N ASN A 67 8.16 -10.54 5.03
CA ASN A 67 8.93 -11.77 5.14
C ASN A 67 8.24 -12.95 4.43
N ALA A 68 6.92 -13.06 4.52
CA ALA A 68 6.15 -14.10 3.85
C ALA A 68 6.26 -14.02 2.33
N ARG A 69 6.26 -12.81 1.75
CA ARG A 69 6.51 -12.58 0.32
C ARG A 69 7.89 -13.04 -0.11
N LEU A 70 8.92 -12.58 0.62
CA LEU A 70 10.30 -12.96 0.33
C LEU A 70 10.51 -14.48 0.45
N ALA A 71 9.78 -15.15 1.34
CA ALA A 71 9.83 -16.60 1.51
C ALA A 71 8.89 -17.37 0.56
N GLY A 72 8.20 -16.70 -0.38
CA GLY A 72 7.26 -17.35 -1.31
C GLY A 72 5.97 -17.87 -0.68
N LEU A 73 5.62 -17.46 0.54
CA LEU A 73 4.40 -17.87 1.25
C LEU A 73 3.18 -16.99 0.95
N THR A 74 3.41 -15.77 0.47
CA THR A 74 2.36 -14.83 0.03
C THR A 74 2.69 -14.36 -1.38
N ASP A 75 1.66 -14.28 -2.24
CA ASP A 75 1.82 -13.82 -3.62
C ASP A 75 2.37 -12.38 -3.70
N TRP A 76 3.20 -12.10 -4.68
CA TRP A 76 3.79 -10.78 -4.85
C TRP A 76 2.74 -9.73 -5.20
N SER A 77 1.77 -10.11 -6.03
CA SER A 77 0.62 -9.27 -6.41
C SER A 77 -0.51 -9.22 -5.38
N ALA A 78 -0.43 -9.96 -4.27
CA ALA A 78 -1.55 -10.08 -3.33
C ALA A 78 -1.91 -8.80 -2.56
N ILE A 79 -0.98 -7.85 -2.46
CA ILE A 79 -1.20 -6.56 -1.79
C ILE A 79 -0.60 -5.46 -2.64
N GLU A 80 -1.41 -4.46 -2.95
CA GLU A 80 -1.06 -3.32 -3.77
C GLU A 80 -0.76 -2.11 -2.89
N ASP A 81 0.34 -1.39 -3.16
CA ASP A 81 0.63 -0.15 -2.46
C ASP A 81 0.20 1.06 -3.30
N ARG A 82 -1.08 1.39 -3.22
CA ARG A 82 -1.68 2.51 -3.98
C ARG A 82 -1.15 3.89 -3.58
N THR A 83 -0.39 3.99 -2.49
CA THR A 83 0.14 5.27 -2.00
C THR A 83 1.58 5.54 -2.40
N ARG A 84 2.29 4.53 -2.92
CA ARG A 84 3.65 4.71 -3.45
C ARG A 84 3.61 5.05 -4.93
N ASN A 85 3.55 6.35 -5.22
CA ASN A 85 3.85 6.85 -6.54
C ASN A 85 5.37 6.97 -6.71
N VAL A 86 5.90 6.46 -7.83
CA VAL A 86 7.28 6.76 -8.22
C VAL A 86 7.35 8.25 -8.50
N ARG A 87 8.09 9.00 -7.67
CA ARG A 87 8.41 10.38 -7.96
C ARG A 87 9.50 10.40 -9.02
N SER A 88 9.10 10.48 -10.29
CA SER A 88 10.02 10.83 -11.37
C SER A 88 10.22 12.34 -11.39
N SER A 89 11.45 12.80 -11.64
CA SER A 89 11.65 14.19 -12.02
C SER A 89 10.83 14.48 -13.28
N PRO A 90 10.07 15.58 -13.34
CA PRO A 90 9.45 16.00 -14.60
C PRO A 90 10.54 16.16 -15.66
N MET A 91 10.36 15.52 -16.80
CA MET A 91 11.23 15.66 -17.96
C MET A 91 10.38 16.08 -19.15
N TRP A 92 10.89 17.03 -19.91
CA TRP A 92 10.19 17.63 -21.04
C TRP A 92 10.98 17.38 -22.31
N SER A 93 10.29 16.95 -23.36
CA SER A 93 10.92 16.64 -24.65
C SER A 93 11.30 17.89 -25.44
N SER A 94 10.76 19.06 -25.07
CA SER A 94 11.05 20.35 -25.69
C SER A 94 10.76 21.52 -24.75
N PRO A 95 11.31 22.72 -25.01
CA PRO A 95 10.93 23.94 -24.30
C PRO A 95 9.43 24.26 -24.35
N GLN A 96 8.71 23.87 -25.41
CA GLN A 96 7.27 24.07 -25.49
C GLN A 96 6.52 23.20 -24.48
N SER A 97 6.92 21.92 -24.33
CA SER A 97 6.23 20.99 -23.44
C SER A 97 6.30 21.36 -21.95
N ILE A 98 7.31 22.12 -21.52
CA ILE A 98 7.34 22.70 -20.17
C ILE A 98 6.40 23.89 -20.04
N LEU A 99 6.32 24.75 -21.05
CA LEU A 99 5.39 25.89 -21.04
C LEU A 99 3.93 25.42 -21.00
N ASP A 100 3.59 24.39 -21.77
CA ASP A 100 2.24 23.81 -21.77
C ASP A 100 1.89 23.22 -20.40
N ALA A 101 2.82 22.48 -19.78
CA ALA A 101 2.62 21.93 -18.44
C ALA A 101 2.48 23.01 -17.36
N VAL A 102 3.22 24.12 -17.47
CA VAL A 102 3.12 25.26 -16.56
C VAL A 102 1.78 25.97 -16.74
N ALA A 103 1.30 26.11 -17.97
CA ALA A 103 -0.01 26.71 -18.25
C ALA A 103 -1.15 25.91 -17.61
N GLU A 104 -1.10 24.58 -17.64
CA GLU A 104 -2.09 23.72 -16.98
C GLU A 104 -2.02 23.77 -15.45
N GLN A 105 -0.82 23.99 -14.90
CA GLN A 105 -0.60 24.05 -13.44
C GLN A 105 -0.90 25.42 -12.84
N TYR A 106 -0.89 26.48 -13.65
CA TYR A 106 -1.10 27.83 -13.19
C TYR A 106 -2.46 27.99 -12.52
N LYS A 107 -2.44 28.45 -11.27
CA LYS A 107 -3.62 28.82 -10.50
C LYS A 107 -3.29 30.08 -9.71
N GLU A 108 -4.12 31.11 -9.87
CA GLU A 108 -4.11 32.26 -8.97
C GLU A 108 -4.67 31.85 -7.62
N ASN A 109 -4.22 32.49 -6.54
CA ASN A 109 -4.78 32.27 -5.22
C ASN A 109 -6.12 33.03 -5.13
N PRO A 110 -7.28 32.35 -5.12
CA PRO A 110 -8.57 33.04 -5.10
C PRO A 110 -8.87 33.72 -3.75
N TRP A 111 -8.02 33.52 -2.74
CA TRP A 111 -8.19 34.04 -1.39
C TRP A 111 -7.14 35.09 -1.02
N GLU A 112 -6.37 35.61 -1.98
CA GLU A 112 -5.27 36.55 -1.72
C GLU A 112 -5.72 37.79 -0.93
N ASP A 113 -6.90 38.33 -1.24
CA ASP A 113 -7.47 39.51 -0.58
C ASP A 113 -8.35 39.19 0.64
N GLN A 114 -8.44 37.92 1.06
CA GLN A 114 -9.28 37.52 2.18
C GLN A 114 -8.46 37.31 3.46
N ARG A 115 -8.93 37.93 4.55
CA ARG A 115 -8.32 37.78 5.89
C ARG A 115 -8.45 36.34 6.44
N TYR A 116 -9.41 35.57 5.95
CA TYR A 116 -9.68 34.18 6.35
C TYR A 116 -10.02 33.35 5.10
N ALA A 117 -9.32 32.23 4.90
CA ALA A 117 -9.65 31.24 3.87
C ALA A 117 -10.34 30.03 4.52
N PRO A 118 -11.29 29.37 3.85
CA PRO A 118 -11.87 28.12 4.34
C PRO A 118 -10.81 27.01 4.40
N GLU A 119 -10.75 26.29 5.52
CA GLU A 119 -9.92 25.08 5.71
C GLU A 119 -10.46 23.87 4.94
#